data_AF-A0A4Y8JV06-F1
#
_entry.id   AF-A0A4Y8JV06-F1
#
_cell.length_a   1.000
_cell.length_b   1.000
_cell.length_c   1.000
_cell.angle_alpha   90.00
_cell.angle_beta   90.00
_cell.angle_gamma   90.00
#
_symmetry.space_group_name_H-M   'P 1'
#
loop_
_entity.id
_entity.type
_entity.pdbx_description
1 polymer ?
#
loop_
_entity_poly.entity_id
_entity_poly.type
_entity_poly.pdbx_seq_one_letter_code
_entity_poly.pdbx_strand_id
1 'polypeptide(L)'
;MNDSEALSGVGRFLTLADTAVILALTTAQVLELVRTGELPAIRLGTHSARATTTGSTAVSVWRVERVVLESFIEAKYEEARRLSLWEQSDFANIPELSGGTIIRPDE
;
A
#
# COMPACT_ATOMS: atom_id res chain seq x y z
N MET A 1 -29.16 -11.96 9.26
CA MET A 1 -28.08 -11.05 8.84
C MET A 1 -27.24 -10.70 10.05
N ASN A 2 -26.09 -11.35 10.22
CA ASN A 2 -25.01 -10.86 11.09
C ASN A 2 -23.67 -11.43 10.58
N ASP A 3 -23.42 -11.25 9.29
CA ASP A 3 -22.20 -11.70 8.61
C ASP A 3 -21.00 -10.76 8.90
N SER A 4 -21.24 -9.59 9.50
CA SER A 4 -20.23 -8.58 9.80
C SER A 4 -19.38 -8.89 11.04
N GLU A 5 -19.85 -9.75 11.95
CA GLU A 5 -19.14 -10.08 13.21
C GLU A 5 -18.05 -11.15 13.01
N ALA A 6 -18.15 -11.96 11.95
CA ALA A 6 -17.17 -13.01 11.65
C ALA A 6 -15.79 -12.46 11.22
N LEU A 7 -15.74 -11.21 10.72
CA LEU A 7 -14.50 -10.51 10.38
C LEU A 7 -13.84 -9.86 11.60
N SER A 8 -14.58 -9.67 12.70
CA SER A 8 -14.11 -9.09 13.95
C SER A 8 -13.29 -10.08 14.81
N GLY A 9 -13.39 -11.39 14.52
CA GLY A 9 -12.78 -12.47 15.32
C GLY A 9 -11.48 -13.07 14.76
N VAL A 10 -11.09 -12.79 13.52
CA VAL A 10 -9.86 -13.33 12.93
C VAL A 10 -8.71 -12.37 13.24
N GLY A 11 -8.01 -12.66 14.33
CA GLY A 11 -6.70 -12.19 14.80
C GLY A 11 -6.19 -10.83 14.29
N ARG A 12 -5.70 -9.99 15.20
CA ARG A 12 -4.98 -8.73 14.93
C ARG A 12 -3.97 -8.79 13.76
N PHE A 13 -3.49 -9.99 13.40
CA PHE A 13 -2.56 -10.28 12.32
C PHE A 13 -3.20 -10.99 11.13
N LEU A 14 -3.07 -10.38 9.95
CA LEU A 14 -3.42 -10.88 8.64
C LEU A 14 -2.24 -11.63 8.00
N THR A 15 -2.52 -12.63 7.15
CA THR A 15 -1.50 -13.23 6.30
C THR A 15 -1.28 -12.38 5.04
N LEU A 16 -0.20 -12.66 4.29
CA LEU A 16 0.01 -12.03 2.98
C LEU A 16 -1.12 -12.36 2.00
N ALA A 17 -1.70 -13.55 2.09
CA ALA A 17 -2.83 -13.96 1.26
C ALA A 17 -4.07 -13.12 1.56
N ASP A 18 -4.42 -12.97 2.84
CA ASP A 18 -5.56 -12.14 3.25
C ASP A 18 -5.35 -10.66 2.87
N THR A 19 -4.14 -10.15 3.06
CA THR A 19 -3.78 -8.77 2.71
C THR A 19 -3.89 -8.54 1.20
N ALA A 20 -3.48 -9.51 0.39
CA ALA A 20 -3.61 -9.45 -1.06
C ALA A 20 -5.07 -9.36 -1.51
N VAL A 21 -5.97 -10.11 -0.86
CA VAL A 21 -7.41 -10.02 -1.11
C VAL A 21 -7.94 -8.63 -0.77
N ILE A 22 -7.55 -8.06 0.38
CA ILE A 22 -8.03 -6.75 0.83
C ILE A 22 -7.58 -5.63 -0.11
N LEU A 23 -6.33 -5.64 -0.54
CA LEU A 23 -5.77 -4.62 -1.43
C LEU A 23 -6.09 -4.87 -2.91
N ALA A 24 -6.81 -5.95 -3.24
CA ALA A 24 -7.00 -6.42 -4.61
C ALA A 24 -5.69 -6.58 -5.41
N LEU A 25 -4.64 -7.04 -4.73
CA LEU A 25 -3.32 -7.29 -5.30
C LEU A 25 -3.02 -8.79 -5.39
N THR A 26 -1.96 -9.15 -6.09
CA THR A 26 -1.42 -10.52 -6.02
C THR A 26 -0.56 -10.70 -4.78
N THR A 27 -0.46 -11.91 -4.25
CA THR A 27 0.40 -12.23 -3.10
C THR A 27 1.87 -11.88 -3.34
N ALA A 28 2.35 -12.02 -4.58
CA ALA A 28 3.69 -11.60 -4.98
C ALA A 28 3.89 -10.09 -4.86
N GLN A 29 2.90 -9.28 -5.27
CA GLN A 29 2.97 -7.82 -5.14
C GLN A 29 2.97 -7.40 -3.67
N VAL A 30 2.15 -8.02 -2.81
CA VAL A 30 2.17 -7.74 -1.37
C VAL A 30 3.50 -8.15 -0.75
N LEU A 31 4.07 -9.29 -1.15
CA LEU A 31 5.39 -9.71 -0.71
C LEU A 31 6.48 -8.69 -1.08
N GLU A 32 6.42 -8.13 -2.29
CA GLU A 32 7.34 -7.07 -2.71
C GLU A 32 7.18 -5.82 -1.85
N LEU A 33 5.96 -5.36 -1.56
CA LEU A 33 5.71 -4.21 -0.68
C LEU A 33 6.29 -4.42 0.73
N VAL A 34 6.18 -5.64 1.26
CA VAL A 34 6.79 -6.00 2.55
C VAL A 34 8.30 -6.05 2.45
N ARG A 35 8.84 -6.54 1.33
CA ARG A 35 10.28 -6.65 1.08
C ARG A 35 10.94 -5.27 0.87
N THR A 36 10.26 -4.35 0.21
CA THR A 36 10.72 -2.95 0.05
C THR A 36 10.55 -2.14 1.34
N GLY A 37 9.72 -2.63 2.27
CA GLY A 37 9.44 -1.95 3.55
C GLY A 37 8.34 -0.90 3.45
N GLU A 38 7.66 -0.78 2.31
CA GLU A 38 6.51 0.11 2.13
C GLU A 38 5.30 -0.34 2.96
N LEU A 39 5.10 -1.65 3.07
CA LEU A 39 4.07 -2.22 3.94
C LEU A 39 4.72 -2.85 5.16
N PRO A 40 4.59 -2.27 6.36
CA PRO A 40 5.20 -2.82 7.55
C PRO A 40 4.57 -4.17 7.92
N ALA A 41 5.40 -5.21 7.98
CA ALA A 41 4.99 -6.55 8.36
C ALA A 41 6.00 -7.18 9.32
N ILE A 42 5.48 -8.05 10.19
CA ILE A 42 6.26 -8.81 11.16
C ILE A 42 6.68 -10.12 10.50
N ARG A 43 7.99 -10.37 10.44
CA ARG A 43 8.54 -11.66 10.05
C ARG A 43 8.55 -12.60 11.25
N LEU A 44 7.62 -13.55 11.30
CA LEU A 44 7.60 -14.63 12.27
C LEU A 44 8.34 -15.84 11.71
N GLY A 45 9.43 -16.23 12.37
CA GLY A 45 10.27 -17.34 11.93
C GLY A 45 11.73 -16.92 11.85
N THR A 46 12.38 -16.94 13.01
CA THR A 46 13.83 -17.06 13.08
C THR A 46 14.12 -18.55 12.99
N HIS A 47 14.85 -19.00 11.97
CA HIS A 47 15.78 -20.08 12.27
C HIS A 47 16.64 -19.51 13.40
N SER A 48 16.45 -19.99 14.64
CA SER A 48 17.34 -19.67 15.74
C SER A 48 18.76 -19.72 15.17
N ALA A 49 19.57 -18.68 15.39
CA ALA A 49 20.92 -18.51 14.87
C ALA A 49 21.92 -19.60 15.35
N ARG A 50 21.41 -20.78 15.69
CA ARG A 50 22.10 -22.01 16.02
C ARG A 50 21.30 -23.18 15.45
N ALA A 51 21.49 -23.46 14.15
CA ALA A 51 21.24 -24.78 13.54
C ALA A 51 22.16 -25.81 14.19
N THR A 52 21.89 -26.17 15.44
CA THR A 52 22.37 -27.45 15.97
C THR A 52 21.13 -28.32 16.02
N THR A 53 20.74 -28.89 14.88
CA THR A 53 20.15 -30.22 14.70
C THR A 53 19.61 -30.31 13.26
N THR A 54 20.16 -31.27 12.52
CA THR A 54 19.77 -31.74 11.20
C THR A 54 18.25 -31.81 10.99
N GLY A 55 17.71 -31.04 10.03
CA GLY A 55 16.40 -31.32 9.42
C GLY A 55 15.26 -30.29 9.55
N SER A 56 15.51 -29.03 9.93
CA SER A 56 14.42 -28.02 9.99
C SER A 56 14.36 -27.15 8.73
N THR A 57 13.43 -27.43 7.82
CA THR A 57 13.00 -26.49 6.76
C THR A 57 12.26 -25.32 7.41
N ALA A 58 13.00 -24.30 7.87
CA ALA A 58 12.42 -23.14 8.53
C ALA A 58 11.67 -22.27 7.51
N VAL A 59 10.34 -22.35 7.50
CA VAL A 59 9.48 -21.47 6.71
C VAL A 59 9.32 -20.15 7.47
N SER A 60 9.78 -19.05 6.88
CA SER A 60 9.49 -17.70 7.38
C SER A 60 8.06 -17.33 7.04
N VAL A 61 7.28 -16.91 8.04
CA VAL A 61 5.89 -16.49 7.88
C VAL A 61 5.80 -14.99 8.10
N TRP A 62 5.26 -14.26 7.13
CA TRP A 62 5.00 -12.83 7.28
C TRP A 62 3.59 -12.60 7.83
N ARG A 63 3.46 -11.67 8.76
CA ARG A 63 2.21 -11.25 9.37
C ARG A 63 2.06 -9.74 9.29
N VAL A 64 0.95 -9.28 8.75
CA VAL A 64 0.61 -7.86 8.64
C VAL A 64 -0.39 -7.52 9.72
N GLU A 65 -0.20 -6.43 10.44
CA GLU A 65 -1.19 -6.00 11.43
C GLU A 65 -2.33 -5.25 10.74
N ARG A 66 -3.58 -5.51 11.15
CA ARG A 66 -4.75 -4.81 10.58
C ARG A 66 -4.65 -3.29 10.71
N VAL A 67 -4.23 -2.80 11.88
CA VAL A 67 -4.10 -1.36 12.15
C VAL A 67 -3.06 -0.73 11.21
N VAL A 68 -1.96 -1.44 10.96
CA VAL A 68 -0.90 -0.98 10.05
C VAL A 68 -1.40 -0.93 8.62
N LEU A 69 -2.14 -1.95 8.17
CA LEU A 69 -2.75 -1.97 6.85
C LEU A 69 -3.71 -0.78 6.65
N GLU A 70 -4.53 -0.47 7.65
CA GLU A 70 -5.45 0.67 7.61
C GLU A 70 -4.68 2.00 7.50
N SER A 71 -3.66 2.20 8.35
CA SER A 71 -2.81 3.39 8.29
C SER A 71 -2.07 3.53 6.95
N PHE A 72 -1.66 2.42 6.33
CA PHE A 72 -1.06 2.43 5.00
C PHE A 72 -2.05 2.90 3.93
N ILE A 73 -3.30 2.42 3.97
CA ILE A 73 -4.35 2.83 3.04
C ILE A 73 -4.65 4.33 3.19
N GLU A 74 -4.77 4.82 4.42
CA GLU A 74 -4.98 6.25 4.72
C GLU A 74 -3.84 7.11 4.14
N ALA A 75 -2.59 6.69 4.34
CA ALA A 75 -1.42 7.37 3.77
C ALA A 75 -1.47 7.44 2.24
N LYS A 76 -1.91 6.35 1.56
CA LYS A 76 -2.07 6.34 0.09
C LYS A 76 -3.16 7.28 -0.39
N TYR A 77 -4.27 7.41 0.34
CA TYR A 77 -5.29 8.41 0.02
C TYR A 77 -4.79 9.85 0.22
N GLU A 78 -3.98 10.11 1.25
CA GLU A 78 -3.35 11.43 1.45
C GLU A 78 -2.38 11.79 0.33
N GLU A 79 -1.52 10.84 -0.09
CA GLU A 79 -0.61 11.01 -1.22
C GLU A 79 -1.38 11.35 -2.51
N ALA A 80 -2.44 10.60 -2.81
CA ALA A 80 -3.28 10.87 -3.97
C ALA A 80 -3.95 12.25 -3.90
N ARG A 81 -4.48 12.63 -2.73
CA ARG A 81 -5.11 13.95 -2.53
C ARG A 81 -4.11 15.09 -2.76
N ARG A 82 -2.88 14.95 -2.23
CA ARG A 82 -1.82 15.95 -2.40
C ARG A 82 -1.44 16.10 -3.88
N LEU A 83 -1.34 14.99 -4.60
CA LEU A 83 -1.01 15.01 -6.03
C LEU A 83 -2.10 15.71 -6.84
N SER A 84 -3.37 15.40 -6.61
CA SER A 84 -4.49 16.05 -7.32
C SER A 84 -4.58 17.55 -7.06
N LEU A 85 -4.22 18.02 -5.85
CA LEU A 85 -4.16 19.46 -5.55
C LEU A 85 -3.03 20.18 -6.31
N TRP A 86 -1.90 19.49 -6.51
CA TRP A 86 -0.79 20.02 -7.29
C TRP A 86 -1.14 20.10 -8.79
N GLU A 87 -1.76 19.06 -9.34
CA GLU A 87 -2.22 19.04 -10.75
C GLU A 87 -3.21 20.17 -11.07
N GLN A 88 -4.16 20.44 -10.16
CA GLN A 88 -5.11 21.54 -10.33
C GLN A 88 -4.45 22.92 -10.29
N SER A 89 -3.38 23.07 -9.51
CA SER A 89 -2.64 24.33 -9.40
C SER A 89 -1.80 24.63 -10.64
N ASP A 90 -1.24 23.59 -11.29
CA ASP A 90 -0.45 23.72 -12.51
C ASP A 90 -1.31 24.20 -13.70
N PHE A 91 -2.52 23.65 -13.85
CA PHE A 91 -3.46 24.06 -14.91
C PHE A 91 -4.00 25.49 -14.76
N ALA A 92 -4.18 25.99 -13.53
CA ALA A 92 -4.68 27.34 -13.29
C ALA A 92 -3.64 28.43 -13.59
N ASN A 93 -2.35 28.08 -13.63
CA ASN A 93 -1.26 29.03 -13.80
C ASN A 93 -0.76 29.16 -15.25
N ILE A 94 -1.52 28.67 -16.24
CA ILE A 94 -1.21 28.85 -17.67
C ILE A 94 -2.12 29.97 -18.22
N PRO A 95 -1.61 31.21 -18.39
CA PRO A 95 -2.38 32.34 -18.92
C PRO A 95 -2.90 32.10 -20.35
N GLU A 96 -2.25 31.21 -21.10
CA GLU A 96 -2.52 31.01 -22.54
C GLU A 96 -3.77 30.15 -22.83
N LEU A 97 -4.29 29.40 -21.84
CA LEU A 97 -5.44 28.51 -22.06
C LEU A 97 -6.78 29.11 -21.60
N SER A 98 -6.79 30.13 -20.75
CA SER A 98 -8.02 30.69 -20.16
C SER A 98 -8.73 31.76 -21.00
N GLY A 99 -8.33 31.97 -22.27
CA GLY A 99 -9.14 32.74 -23.24
C GLY A 99 -8.54 34.04 -23.76
N GLY A 100 -7.25 34.05 -24.11
CA GLY A 100 -6.60 35.22 -24.72
C GLY A 100 -6.36 35.04 -26.22
N THR A 101 -7.15 35.72 -27.05
CA THR A 101 -6.92 35.91 -28.50
C THR A 101 -5.43 36.10 -28.83
N ILE A 102 -4.90 35.24 -29.70
CA ILE A 102 -3.56 35.40 -30.28
C ILE A 102 -3.62 36.54 -31.30
N ILE A 103 -3.06 37.71 -30.94
CA ILE A 103 -2.89 38.82 -31.88
C ILE A 103 -1.62 38.52 -32.70
N ARG A 104 -1.78 38.14 -33.97
CA ARG A 104 -0.65 38.10 -34.92
C ARG A 104 -0.40 39.53 -35.42
N PRO A 105 0.85 40.04 -35.44
CA PRO A 105 1.18 41.24 -36.20
C PRO A 105 1.10 40.91 -37.70
N ASP A 106 0.47 41.80 -38.46
CA ASP A 106 0.39 41.77 -39.93
C ASP A 106 1.71 42.34 -40.50
N GLU A 107 2.45 41.53 -41.27
CA GLU A 107 3.49 41.95 -42.21
C GLU A 107 3.33 41.19 -43.53
#